data_AF-A0A072N6A5-F1
#
_entry.id   AF-A0A072N6A5-F1
#
_cell.length_a   1.000
_cell.length_b   1.000
_cell.length_c   1.000
_cell.angle_alpha   90.00
_cell.angle_beta   90.00
_cell.angle_gamma   90.00
#
_symmetry.space_group_name_H-M   'P 1'
#
loop_
_entity.id
_entity.type
_entity.pdbx_description
1 polymer ?
#
loop_
_entity_poly.entity_id
_entity_poly.type
_entity_poly.pdbx_seq_one_letter_code
_entity_poly.pdbx_strand_id
1 'polypeptide(L)'
;MLAALFLLLALAFVGALAALLFRPGAARAGTVWGLAAGLPLLAALAGAFAGETRAARTLQGDAPPSFPVVLVHGAARTRLTLAPSDAACVERALRLGVPSELRTSGPTLRLTPETRVEGTLPPREVVEALTLRGLKCPHVRALPAEG
;
A
#
# COMPACT_ATOMS: atom_id res chain seq x y z
N MET A 1 -19.61 0.80 7.83
CA MET A 1 -20.72 1.20 6.94
C MET A 1 -20.48 0.73 5.49
N LEU A 2 -19.31 1.00 4.90
CA LEU A 2 -18.95 0.57 3.52
C LEU A 2 -19.00 -0.96 3.31
N ALA A 3 -18.50 -1.76 4.26
CA ALA A 3 -18.55 -3.22 4.18
C ALA A 3 -19.97 -3.80 4.19
N ALA A 4 -20.89 -3.19 4.95
CA ALA A 4 -22.30 -3.63 5.00
C ALA A 4 -23.02 -3.33 3.68
N LEU A 5 -22.77 -2.16 3.07
CA LEU A 5 -23.26 -1.81 1.74
C LEU A 5 -22.72 -2.76 0.67
N PHE A 6 -21.44 -3.11 0.73
CA PHE A 6 -20.83 -4.06 -0.21
C PHE A 6 -21.48 -5.45 -0.08
N LEU A 7 -21.70 -5.90 1.15
CA LEU A 7 -22.33 -7.19 1.42
C LEU A 7 -23.80 -7.22 0.92
N LEU A 8 -24.55 -6.13 1.12
CA LEU A 8 -25.90 -5.99 0.57
C LEU A 8 -25.91 -5.99 -0.96
N LEU A 9 -24.96 -5.30 -1.60
CA LEU A 9 -24.84 -5.26 -3.05
C LEU A 9 -24.48 -6.65 -3.60
N ALA A 10 -23.55 -7.35 -2.96
CA ALA A 10 -23.18 -8.72 -3.30
C ALA A 10 -24.37 -9.68 -3.15
N LEU A 11 -25.11 -9.59 -2.04
CA LEU A 11 -26.32 -10.38 -1.83
C LEU A 11 -27.40 -10.07 -2.88
N ALA A 12 -27.60 -8.81 -3.24
CA ALA A 12 -28.55 -8.42 -4.28
C ALA A 12 -28.16 -9.00 -5.64
N PHE A 13 -26.86 -8.98 -6.00
CA PHE A 13 -26.35 -9.59 -7.23
C PHE A 13 -26.52 -11.10 -7.23
N VAL A 14 -26.17 -11.78 -6.14
CA VAL A 14 -26.34 -13.24 -5.97
C VAL A 14 -27.82 -13.62 -6.03
N GLY A 15 -28.69 -12.86 -5.37
CA GLY A 15 -30.13 -13.06 -5.40
C GLY A 15 -30.72 -12.87 -6.80
N ALA A 16 -30.29 -11.85 -7.54
CA ALA A 16 -30.69 -11.63 -8.93
C ALA A 16 -30.20 -12.78 -9.84
N LEU A 17 -28.97 -13.25 -9.64
CA LEU A 17 -28.39 -14.41 -10.33
C LEU A 17 -29.21 -15.69 -10.08
N ALA A 18 -29.52 -15.97 -8.82
CA ALA A 18 -30.31 -17.13 -8.44
C ALA A 18 -31.71 -17.06 -9.08
N ALA A 19 -32.39 -15.92 -8.99
CA ALA A 19 -33.71 -15.71 -9.58
C ALA A 19 -33.72 -15.91 -11.11
N LEU A 20 -32.63 -15.51 -11.80
CA LEU A 20 -32.45 -15.71 -13.23
C LEU A 20 -32.16 -17.17 -13.60
N LEU A 21 -31.32 -17.87 -12.82
CA LEU A 21 -31.00 -19.28 -13.02
C LEU A 21 -32.21 -20.20 -12.79
N PHE A 22 -33.10 -19.84 -11.86
CA PHE A 22 -34.34 -20.59 -11.59
C PHE A 22 -35.45 -20.38 -12.65
N ARG A 23 -35.28 -19.49 -13.64
CA ARG A 23 -36.24 -19.29 -14.74
C ARG A 23 -35.65 -19.72 -16.10
N PRO A 24 -35.75 -21.02 -16.47
CA PRO A 24 -35.30 -21.48 -17.78
C PRO A 24 -36.13 -20.80 -18.89
N GLY A 25 -35.45 -20.12 -19.82
CA GLY A 25 -36.08 -19.51 -21.01
C GLY A 25 -36.01 -17.98 -21.12
N ALA A 26 -35.57 -17.26 -20.08
CA ALA A 26 -35.53 -15.79 -20.07
C ALA A 26 -34.10 -15.20 -20.00
N ALA A 27 -33.08 -15.94 -20.42
CA ALA A 27 -31.72 -15.42 -20.57
C ALA A 27 -31.64 -14.44 -21.77
N ARG A 28 -32.29 -13.28 -21.64
CA ARG A 28 -32.15 -12.16 -22.57
C ARG A 28 -30.70 -11.70 -22.54
N ALA A 29 -30.08 -11.50 -23.69
CA ALA A 29 -28.68 -11.10 -23.83
C ALA A 29 -28.24 -10.02 -22.82
N GLY A 30 -29.11 -9.03 -22.53
CA GLY A 30 -28.84 -7.99 -21.54
C GLY A 30 -28.48 -8.47 -20.12
N THR A 31 -29.03 -9.60 -19.64
CA THR A 31 -28.69 -10.12 -18.31
C THR A 31 -27.34 -10.83 -18.29
N VAL A 32 -26.98 -11.53 -19.37
CA VAL A 32 -25.65 -12.12 -19.55
C VAL A 32 -24.59 -11.03 -19.64
N TRP A 33 -24.86 -9.96 -20.39
CA TRP A 33 -23.98 -8.80 -20.48
C TRP A 33 -23.86 -8.04 -19.16
N GLY A 34 -24.97 -7.84 -18.44
CA GLY A 34 -24.96 -7.23 -17.12
C GLY A 34 -24.15 -8.02 -16.09
N LEU A 35 -24.22 -9.36 -16.14
CA LEU A 35 -23.42 -10.23 -15.29
C LEU A 35 -21.95 -10.25 -15.67
N ALA A 36 -21.65 -10.29 -16.97
CA ALA A 36 -20.29 -10.22 -17.47
C ALA A 36 -19.61 -8.89 -17.09
N ALA A 37 -20.37 -7.79 -17.02
CA ALA A 37 -19.88 -6.49 -16.59
C ALA A 37 -19.83 -6.32 -15.06
N GLY A 38 -20.77 -6.93 -14.34
CA GLY A 38 -20.86 -6.83 -12.88
C GLY A 38 -19.81 -7.66 -12.13
N LEU A 39 -19.45 -8.84 -12.66
CA LEU A 39 -18.45 -9.72 -12.06
C LEU A 39 -17.05 -9.08 -11.91
N PRO A 40 -16.49 -8.41 -12.93
CA PRO A 40 -15.23 -7.68 -12.80
C PRO A 40 -15.28 -6.58 -11.73
N LEU A 41 -16.41 -5.88 -11.60
CA LEU A 41 -16.59 -4.83 -10.60
C LEU A 41 -16.58 -5.43 -9.18
N LEU A 42 -17.30 -6.53 -8.97
CA LEU A 42 -17.30 -7.23 -7.68
C LEU A 42 -15.92 -7.80 -7.34
N ALA A 43 -15.20 -8.34 -8.33
CA ALA A 43 -13.83 -8.82 -8.16
C ALA A 43 -12.87 -7.68 -7.78
N ALA A 44 -12.97 -6.52 -8.44
CA ALA A 44 -12.15 -5.36 -8.13
C ALA A 44 -12.40 -4.84 -6.70
N LEU A 45 -13.67 -4.76 -6.30
CA LEU A 45 -14.04 -4.31 -4.96
C LEU A 45 -13.63 -5.32 -3.88
N ALA A 46 -13.83 -6.62 -4.12
CA ALA A 46 -13.36 -7.67 -3.21
C ALA A 46 -11.83 -7.63 -3.06
N GLY A 47 -11.09 -7.39 -4.14
CA GLY A 47 -9.65 -7.18 -4.13
C GLY A 47 -9.24 -5.97 -3.28
N ALA A 48 -9.94 -4.84 -3.42
CA ALA A 48 -9.68 -3.64 -2.63
C ALA A 48 -9.87 -3.88 -1.13
N PHE A 49 -10.99 -4.47 -0.71
CA PHE A 49 -11.26 -4.78 0.70
C PHE A 49 -10.33 -5.86 1.27
N ALA A 50 -9.96 -6.87 0.46
CA ALA A 50 -8.95 -7.85 0.86
C ALA A 50 -7.59 -7.19 1.13
N GLY A 51 -7.22 -6.20 0.30
CA GLY A 51 -6.03 -5.38 0.50
C GLY A 51 -6.07 -4.58 1.81
N GLU A 52 -7.17 -3.86 2.07
CA GLU A 52 -7.35 -3.08 3.29
C GLU A 52 -7.32 -3.94 4.57
N THR A 53 -7.99 -5.10 4.55
CA THR A 53 -8.04 -6.00 5.71
C THR A 53 -6.70 -6.68 5.96
N ARG A 54 -5.93 -7.00 4.92
CA ARG A 54 -4.55 -7.50 5.06
C ARG A 54 -3.65 -6.42 5.64
N ALA A 55 -3.73 -5.19 5.12
CA ALA A 55 -2.97 -4.05 5.63
C ALA A 55 -3.31 -3.73 7.10
N ALA A 56 -4.58 -3.85 7.48
CA ALA A 56 -5.00 -3.68 8.88
C ALA A 56 -4.35 -4.74 9.79
N ARG A 57 -4.36 -6.01 9.38
CA ARG A 57 -3.78 -7.11 10.16
C ARG A 57 -2.25 -7.00 10.28
N THR A 58 -1.56 -6.62 9.22
CA THR A 58 -0.10 -6.42 9.27
C THR A 58 0.29 -5.27 10.21
N LEU A 59 -0.54 -4.23 10.33
CA LEU A 59 -0.31 -3.10 11.22
C LEU A 59 -0.79 -3.34 12.66
N GLN A 60 -1.56 -4.39 12.91
CA GLN A 60 -1.92 -4.83 14.26
C GLN A 60 -0.80 -5.62 14.95
N GLY A 61 0.18 -6.12 14.19
CA GLY A 61 1.40 -6.67 14.78
C GLY A 61 2.21 -5.56 15.46
N ASP A 62 2.89 -5.89 16.56
CA ASP A 62 3.75 -4.94 17.29
C ASP A 62 4.83 -4.38 16.38
N ALA A 63 4.60 -3.18 15.86
CA ALA A 63 5.61 -2.40 15.15
C ALA A 63 6.46 -1.67 16.20
N PRO A 64 7.80 -1.75 16.12
CA PRO A 64 8.65 -1.04 17.06
C PRO A 64 8.43 0.48 16.94
N PRO A 65 8.48 1.22 18.07
CA PRO A 65 8.17 2.65 18.11
C PRO A 65 9.18 3.50 17.32
N SER A 66 10.38 2.96 17.06
CA SER A 66 11.40 3.62 16.25
C SER A 66 12.37 2.61 15.64
N PHE A 67 13.04 3.01 14.57
CA PHE A 67 14.01 2.19 13.84
C PHE A 67 15.40 2.87 13.90
N PRO A 68 16.35 2.33 14.70
CA PRO A 68 17.72 2.81 14.66
C PRO A 68 18.40 2.31 13.38
N VAL A 69 18.84 3.24 12.55
CA VAL A 69 19.49 2.96 11.27
C VAL A 69 20.78 3.74 11.13
N VAL A 70 21.74 3.18 10.40
CA VAL A 70 22.96 3.87 10.00
C VAL A 70 22.94 4.00 8.49
N LEU A 71 22.86 5.24 8.01
CA LEU A 71 23.00 5.55 6.59
C LEU A 71 24.49 5.64 6.27
N VAL A 72 24.90 4.87 5.27
CA VAL A 72 26.27 4.86 4.75
C VAL A 72 26.25 5.41 3.34
N HIS A 73 26.98 6.52 3.13
CA HIS A 73 27.14 7.16 1.83
C HIS A 73 28.64 7.35 1.56
N GLY A 74 29.23 6.47 0.74
CA GLY A 74 30.68 6.37 0.60
C GLY A 74 31.36 6.10 1.94
N ALA A 75 32.25 7.00 2.37
CA ALA A 75 32.93 6.92 3.67
C ALA A 75 32.14 7.54 4.83
N ALA A 76 31.09 8.32 4.54
CA ALA A 76 30.29 8.97 5.57
C ALA A 76 29.30 7.97 6.18
N ARG A 77 29.28 7.90 7.52
CA ARG A 77 28.33 7.10 8.30
C ARG A 77 27.52 8.00 9.22
N THR A 78 26.20 7.99 9.08
CA THR A 78 25.30 8.80 9.89
C THR A 78 24.30 7.91 10.61
N ARG A 79 24.35 7.88 11.94
CA ARG A 79 23.37 7.17 12.76
C ARG A 79 22.14 8.04 12.96
N LEU A 80 20.97 7.48 12.72
CA LEU A 80 19.68 8.14 12.89
C LEU A 80 18.70 7.18 13.55
N THR A 81 17.77 7.73 14.31
CA THR A 81 16.61 7.01 14.81
C THR A 81 15.39 7.53 14.07
N LEU A 82 14.81 6.69 13.21
CA LEU A 82 13.68 7.09 12.37
C LEU A 82 12.36 6.69 13.01
N ALA A 83 11.37 7.56 12.90
CA ALA A 83 9.99 7.19 13.17
C ALA A 83 9.52 6.13 12.15
N PRO A 84 8.51 5.30 12.48
CA PRO A 84 8.03 4.24 11.58
C PRO A 84 7.62 4.75 10.20
N SER A 85 6.99 5.93 10.13
CA SER A 85 6.61 6.58 8.86
C SER A 85 7.84 6.96 8.03
N ASP A 86 8.84 7.59 8.66
CA ASP A 86 10.04 8.04 7.96
C ASP A 86 10.89 6.86 7.52
N ALA A 87 11.02 5.82 8.35
CA ALA A 87 11.71 4.58 8.00
C ALA A 87 11.06 3.87 6.81
N ALA A 88 9.72 3.85 6.74
CA ALA A 88 8.98 3.32 5.60
C ALA A 88 9.19 4.15 4.33
N CYS A 89 9.24 5.48 4.45
CA CYS A 89 9.54 6.37 3.33
C CYS A 89 10.98 6.18 2.80
N VAL A 90 11.95 5.99 3.69
CA VAL A 90 13.34 5.71 3.33
C VAL A 90 13.49 4.35 2.65
N GLU A 91 12.88 3.29 3.19
CA GLU A 91 12.85 1.97 2.53
C GLU A 91 12.28 2.08 1.12
N ARG A 92 11.15 2.77 0.97
CA ARG A 92 10.50 2.94 -0.33
C ARG A 92 11.37 3.73 -1.31
N ALA A 93 12.01 4.81 -0.87
CA ALA A 93 12.88 5.62 -1.71
C ALA A 93 14.08 4.82 -2.22
N LEU A 94 14.72 4.04 -1.32
CA LEU A 94 15.86 3.18 -1.66
C LEU A 94 15.44 2.04 -2.59
N ARG A 95 14.32 1.38 -2.32
CA ARG A 95 13.79 0.29 -3.17
C ARG A 95 13.47 0.77 -4.58
N LEU A 96 12.87 1.96 -4.71
CA LEU A 96 12.53 2.55 -6.00
C LEU A 96 13.74 3.18 -6.71
N GLY A 97 14.88 3.32 -6.02
CA GLY A 97 16.09 3.93 -6.57
C GLY A 97 15.93 5.40 -6.94
N VAL A 98 14.90 6.08 -6.43
CA VAL A 98 14.61 7.48 -6.77
C VAL A 98 15.51 8.38 -5.92
N PRO A 99 16.35 9.24 -6.54
CA PRO A 99 17.15 10.21 -5.80
C PRO A 99 16.24 11.05 -4.90
N SER A 100 16.51 11.04 -3.60
CA SER A 100 15.64 11.69 -2.61
C SER A 100 16.47 12.40 -1.55
N GLU A 101 15.88 13.39 -0.89
CA GLU A 101 16.45 14.04 0.28
C GLU A 101 15.69 13.63 1.52
N LEU A 102 16.42 13.25 2.55
CA LEU A 102 15.93 13.01 3.90
C LEU A 102 16.28 14.22 4.77
N ARG A 103 15.25 14.93 5.21
CA ARG A 103 15.35 16.01 6.19
C ARG A 103 15.28 15.41 7.59
N THR A 104 16.35 15.59 8.35
CA THR A 104 16.40 15.16 9.76
C THR A 104 16.51 16.39 10.64
N SER A 105 16.61 16.21 11.97
CA SER A 105 16.99 17.30 12.87
C SER A 105 18.41 17.83 12.64
N GLY A 106 19.23 17.11 11.87
CA GLY A 106 20.58 17.49 11.48
C GLY A 106 20.68 17.93 10.00
N PRO A 107 21.85 17.76 9.36
CA PRO A 107 22.02 18.10 7.95
C PRO A 107 21.09 17.27 7.07
N THR A 108 20.64 17.84 5.95
CA THR A 108 19.86 17.11 4.94
C THR A 108 20.73 16.00 4.34
N LEU A 109 20.24 14.76 4.33
CA LEU A 109 20.95 13.63 3.73
C LEU A 109 20.39 13.34 2.35
N ARG A 110 21.28 13.23 1.35
CA ARG A 110 20.90 12.78 0.02
C ARG A 110 20.87 11.24 0.00
N LEU A 111 19.70 10.69 -0.29
CA LEU A 111 19.48 9.27 -0.55
C LEU A 111 19.70 9.05 -2.05
N THR A 112 20.72 8.27 -2.36
CA THR A 112 21.08 7.86 -3.72
C THR A 112 20.97 6.33 -3.81
N PRO A 113 20.97 5.75 -5.02
CA PRO A 113 21.01 4.30 -5.20
C PRO A 113 22.23 3.63 -4.53
N GLU A 114 23.30 4.40 -4.31
CA GLU A 114 24.54 3.94 -3.67
C GLU A 114 24.48 4.00 -2.13
N THR A 115 23.48 4.69 -1.58
CA THR A 115 23.30 4.81 -0.13
C THR A 115 22.90 3.46 0.45
N ARG A 116 23.73 2.93 1.34
CA ARG A 116 23.45 1.68 2.06
C ARG A 116 22.85 1.98 3.42
N VAL A 117 21.95 1.13 3.87
CA VAL A 117 21.39 1.19 5.23
C VAL A 117 21.91 -0.01 6.00
N GLU A 118 22.61 0.27 7.09
CA GLU A 118 22.97 -0.73 8.10
C GLU A 118 21.97 -0.62 9.26
N GLY A 119 21.27 -1.71 9.56
CA GLY A 119 20.22 -1.77 10.58
C GLY A 119 18.92 -2.35 10.04
N THR A 120 17.89 -2.37 10.89
CA THR A 120 16.60 -2.95 10.54
C THR A 120 15.67 -1.85 10.04
N LEU A 121 15.31 -1.90 8.76
CA LEU A 121 14.19 -1.12 8.22
C LEU A 121 12.88 -1.90 8.41
N PRO A 122 11.71 -1.23 8.39
CA PRO A 122 10.44 -1.93 8.38
C PRO A 122 10.38 -2.89 7.20
N PRO A 123 9.86 -4.11 7.40
CA PRO A 123 9.75 -5.09 6.33
C PRO A 123 8.77 -4.58 5.27
N ARG A 124 8.94 -5.06 4.04
CA ARG A 124 8.24 -4.55 2.85
C ARG A 124 6.72 -4.59 3.01
N GLU A 125 6.21 -5.63 3.65
CA GLU A 125 4.79 -5.84 3.90
C GLU A 125 4.20 -4.72 4.78
N VAL A 126 4.98 -4.23 5.75
CA VAL A 126 4.59 -3.10 6.61
C VAL A 126 4.59 -1.80 5.84
N VAL A 127 5.60 -1.57 4.98
CA VAL A 127 5.67 -0.36 4.14
C VAL A 127 4.53 -0.30 3.14
N GLU A 128 4.18 -1.42 2.52
CA GLU A 128 3.04 -1.54 1.61
C GLU A 128 1.71 -1.30 2.35
N ALA A 129 1.55 -1.89 3.54
CA ALA A 129 0.37 -1.67 4.37
C ALA A 129 0.21 -0.20 4.81
N LEU A 130 1.30 0.46 5.21
CA LEU A 130 1.31 1.88 5.52
C LEU A 130 0.95 2.72 4.29
N THR A 131 1.47 2.34 3.11
CA THR A 131 1.17 3.02 1.85
C THR A 131 -0.33 2.95 1.54
N LEU A 132 -0.95 1.78 1.68
CA LEU A 132 -2.41 1.61 1.50
C LEU A 132 -3.24 2.42 2.50
N ARG A 133 -2.72 2.66 3.72
CA ARG A 133 -3.35 3.52 4.74
C ARG A 133 -3.08 5.02 4.55
N GLY A 134 -2.36 5.41 3.52
CA GLY A 134 -2.05 6.82 3.23
C GLY A 134 -0.77 7.31 3.92
N LEU A 135 0.31 6.53 3.84
CA LEU A 135 1.64 6.94 4.30
C LEU A 135 2.00 8.34 3.78
N LYS A 136 2.29 9.26 4.71
CA LYS A 136 2.79 10.60 4.41
C LYS A 136 4.29 10.64 4.68
N CYS A 137 5.04 11.19 3.72
CA CYS A 137 6.49 11.34 3.80
C CYS A 137 6.87 12.83 3.90
N PRO A 138 6.64 13.51 5.04
CA PRO A 138 6.96 14.93 5.18
C PRO A 138 8.47 15.20 5.14
N HIS A 139 9.27 14.24 5.61
CA HIS A 139 10.72 14.38 5.74
C HIS A 139 11.50 13.80 4.57
N VAL A 140 10.85 13.10 3.63
CA VAL A 140 11.49 12.52 2.45
C VAL A 140 10.93 13.18 1.19
N ARG A 141 11.77 13.84 0.40
CA ARG A 141 11.37 14.51 -0.84
C ARG A 141 12.17 13.95 -2.01
N ALA A 142 11.48 13.52 -3.08
CA ALA A 142 12.14 13.14 -4.31
C ALA A 142 12.82 14.35 -4.94
N LEU A 143 14.06 14.17 -5.39
CA LEU A 143 14.78 15.15 -6.18
C LEU A 143 14.44 14.95 -7.66
N PRO A 144 14.33 16.04 -8.45
CA PRO A 144 14.25 15.91 -9.89
C PRO A 144 15.50 15.16 -10.38
N ALA A 145 15.30 14.17 -11.25
CA ALA A 145 16.41 13.58 -11.99
C ALA A 145 17.00 14.69 -12.85
N GLU A 146 18.26 15.06 -12.62
CA GLU A 146 18.97 15.94 -13.54
C GLU A 146 19.05 15.22 -14.89
N GLY A 147 18.43 15.81 -15.90
CA GLY A 147 18.42 15.36 -17.29
C GLY A 147 19.35 16.20 -18.13
#